data_AF-A0A845QZD9-F1
#
_entry.id   AF-A0A845QZD9-F1
#
_cell.length_a   1.000
_cell.length_b   1.000
_cell.length_c   1.000
_cell.angle_alpha   90.00
_cell.angle_beta   90.00
_cell.angle_gamma   90.00
#
_symmetry.space_group_name_H-M   'P 1'
#
loop_
_entity.id
_entity.type
_entity.pdbx_description
1 polymer ?
#
loop_
_entity_poly.entity_id
_entity_poly.type
_entity_poly.pdbx_seq_one_letter_code
_entity_poly.pdbx_strand_id
1 'polypeptide(L)'
;MTQKDLASKCKLSSDTICNIESERIKNPSIKTINKISTMLCTTNKYLLNLNNCNYNKIKKFRLEKGYTQRELASLLGIHQSTLTDYESGKIKTNKNILNNLCNIL
;
A
#
# COMPACT_ATOMS: atom_id res chain seq x y z
N MET A 1 14.04 5.41 -18.87
CA MET A 1 14.77 4.85 -17.72
C MET A 1 14.74 3.34 -17.84
N THR A 2 15.86 2.63 -17.66
CA THR A 2 15.87 1.15 -17.72
C THR A 2 15.46 0.52 -16.37
N GLN A 3 15.12 -0.78 -16.36
CA GLN A 3 14.87 -1.52 -15.11
C GLN A 3 16.06 -1.44 -14.14
N LYS A 4 17.28 -1.54 -14.66
CA LYS A 4 18.52 -1.45 -13.88
C LYS A 4 18.72 -0.07 -13.27
N ASP A 5 18.43 0.99 -14.04
CA ASP A 5 18.50 2.37 -13.54
C ASP A 5 17.47 2.61 -12.43
N LEU A 6 16.23 2.16 -12.63
CA LEU A 6 15.16 2.31 -11.65
C LEU A 6 15.49 1.56 -10.36
N ALA A 7 15.92 0.30 -10.47
CA ALA A 7 16.31 -0.52 -9.33
C ALA A 7 17.43 0.13 -8.51
N SER A 8 18.46 0.61 -9.19
CA SER A 8 19.60 1.30 -8.56
C SER A 8 19.15 2.54 -7.78
N LYS A 9 18.30 3.37 -8.38
CA LYS A 9 17.77 4.59 -7.73
C LYS A 9 16.83 4.28 -6.56
N CYS A 10 16.05 3.21 -6.64
CA CYS A 10 15.15 2.76 -5.57
C CYS A 10 15.87 1.97 -4.46
N LYS A 11 17.18 1.69 -4.60
CA LYS A 11 17.93 0.77 -3.73
C LYS A 11 17.23 -0.60 -3.65
N LEU A 12 16.91 -1.16 -4.81
CA LEU A 12 16.29 -2.47 -5.02
C LEU A 12 17.17 -3.28 -5.99
N SER A 13 17.00 -4.61 -6.02
CA SER A 13 17.62 -5.41 -7.07
C SER A 13 16.89 -5.22 -8.40
N SER A 14 17.62 -5.32 -9.51
CA SER A 14 17.02 -5.36 -10.86
C SER A 14 16.00 -6.47 -10.99
N ASP A 15 16.27 -7.63 -10.38
CA ASP A 15 15.35 -8.77 -10.35
C ASP A 15 14.03 -8.44 -9.64
N THR A 16 14.06 -7.60 -8.59
CA THR A 16 12.82 -7.19 -7.91
C THR A 16 11.91 -6.42 -8.86
N ILE A 17 12.47 -5.46 -9.61
CA ILE A 17 11.70 -4.68 -10.60
C ILE A 17 11.20 -5.60 -11.72
N CYS A 18 12.06 -6.44 -12.28
CA CYS A 18 11.69 -7.40 -13.32
C CYS A 18 10.56 -8.35 -12.86
N ASN A 19 10.65 -8.86 -11.63
CA ASN A 19 9.62 -9.74 -11.05
C ASN A 19 8.29 -9.02 -10.80
N ILE A 20 8.31 -7.72 -10.52
CA ILE A 20 7.10 -6.91 -10.37
C ILE A 20 6.47 -6.69 -11.76
N GLU A 21 7.25 -6.27 -12.75
CA GLU A 21 6.77 -6.00 -14.11
C GLU A 21 6.27 -7.26 -14.82
N SER A 22 6.87 -8.41 -14.54
CA SER A 22 6.45 -9.73 -15.07
C SER A 22 5.32 -10.39 -14.29
N GLU A 23 4.72 -9.69 -13.31
CA GLU A 23 3.64 -10.19 -12.43
C GLU A 23 4.00 -11.43 -11.59
N ARG A 24 5.28 -11.83 -11.55
CA ARG A 24 5.77 -12.89 -10.66
C ARG A 24 5.60 -12.49 -9.20
N ILE A 25 5.75 -11.19 -8.89
CA ILE A 25 5.37 -10.59 -7.61
C ILE A 25 4.08 -9.79 -7.80
N LYS A 26 2.94 -10.43 -7.47
CA LYS A 26 1.61 -9.80 -7.61
C LYS A 26 1.31 -8.73 -6.56
N ASN A 27 1.87 -8.88 -5.35
CA ASN A 27 1.62 -7.98 -4.22
C ASN A 27 2.95 -7.50 -3.61
N PRO A 28 3.62 -6.51 -4.20
CA PRO A 28 4.86 -5.97 -3.65
C PRO A 28 4.62 -5.30 -2.29
N SER A 29 5.66 -5.22 -1.46
CA SER A 29 5.56 -4.53 -0.18
C SER A 29 5.21 -3.04 -0.40
N ILE A 30 4.39 -2.46 0.48
CA ILE A 30 4.03 -1.03 0.35
C ILE A 30 5.26 -0.11 0.40
N LYS A 31 6.31 -0.50 1.15
CA LYS A 31 7.59 0.21 1.19
C LYS A 31 8.28 0.21 -0.18
N THR A 32 8.23 -0.91 -0.90
CA THR A 32 8.75 -1.02 -2.27
C THR A 32 7.96 -0.11 -3.20
N ILE A 33 6.63 -0.14 -3.12
CA ILE A 33 5.75 0.71 -3.93
C ILE A 33 6.02 2.19 -3.67
N ASN A 34 6.16 2.62 -2.40
CA ASN A 34 6.46 4.02 -2.05
C ASN A 34 7.78 4.50 -2.66
N LYS A 35 8.82 3.64 -2.67
CA LYS A 35 10.10 3.97 -3.31
C LYS A 35 9.95 4.18 -4.81
N ILE A 36 9.24 3.25 -5.46
CA ILE A 36 9.02 3.29 -6.92
C ILE A 36 8.15 4.50 -7.29
N SER A 37 7.06 4.76 -6.55
CA SER A 37 6.16 5.89 -6.81
C SER A 37 6.88 7.23 -6.64
N THR A 38 7.67 7.38 -5.58
CA THR A 38 8.51 8.57 -5.35
C THR A 38 9.50 8.76 -6.50
N MET A 39 10.20 7.70 -6.92
CA MET A 39 11.20 7.78 -7.98
C MET A 39 10.59 8.09 -9.35
N LEU A 40 9.40 7.56 -9.64
CA LEU A 40 8.69 7.78 -10.90
C LEU A 40 7.80 9.02 -10.89
N CYS A 41 7.80 9.81 -9.80
CA CYS A 41 6.92 10.96 -9.60
C CYS A 41 5.44 10.63 -9.88
N THR A 42 4.99 9.46 -9.43
CA THR A 42 3.61 8.97 -9.62
C THR A 42 2.98 8.60 -8.27
N THR A 43 1.74 8.15 -8.29
CA THR A 43 0.99 7.78 -7.08
C THR A 43 0.97 6.27 -6.88
N ASN A 44 0.87 5.85 -5.62
CA ASN A 44 0.62 4.45 -5.29
C ASN A 44 -0.70 3.95 -5.88
N LYS A 45 -1.70 4.83 -5.94
CA LYS A 45 -3.00 4.57 -6.57
C LYS A 45 -2.85 4.11 -8.02
N TYR A 46 -2.00 4.80 -8.78
CA TYR A 46 -1.69 4.46 -10.16
C TYR A 46 -0.94 3.12 -10.25
N LEU A 47 0.16 2.96 -9.52
CA LEU A 47 1.00 1.75 -9.59
C LEU A 47 0.26 0.47 -9.17
N LEU A 48 -0.65 0.57 -8.20
CA LEU A 48 -1.41 -0.57 -7.69
C LEU A 48 -2.76 -0.74 -8.38
N ASN A 49 -3.10 0.10 -9.36
CA ASN A 49 -4.40 0.11 -10.04
C ASN A 49 -5.60 0.04 -9.07
N LEU A 50 -5.57 0.84 -7.99
CA LEU A 50 -6.55 0.71 -6.88
C LEU A 50 -8.01 0.93 -7.31
N ASN A 51 -8.23 1.58 -8.46
CA ASN A 51 -9.55 1.77 -9.06
C ASN A 51 -10.18 0.44 -9.51
N ASN A 52 -9.38 -0.55 -9.92
CA ASN A 52 -9.86 -1.84 -10.44
C ASN A 52 -9.61 -3.03 -9.48
N CYS A 53 -9.21 -2.76 -8.24
CA CYS A 53 -8.98 -3.81 -7.23
C CYS A 53 -10.22 -4.08 -6.38
N ASN A 54 -10.43 -5.35 -6.01
CA ASN A 54 -11.45 -5.79 -5.05
C ASN A 54 -11.00 -5.63 -3.58
N TYR A 55 -10.35 -4.52 -3.27
CA TYR A 55 -9.96 -4.19 -1.90
C TYR A 55 -11.07 -3.41 -1.20
N ASN A 56 -11.22 -3.64 0.10
CA ASN A 56 -12.12 -2.82 0.89
C ASN A 56 -11.61 -1.38 1.07
N LYS A 57 -12.49 -0.48 1.51
CA LYS A 57 -12.20 0.96 1.60
C LYS A 57 -10.99 1.28 2.48
N ILE A 58 -10.81 0.56 3.59
CA ILE A 58 -9.71 0.78 4.53
C ILE A 58 -8.39 0.39 3.89
N LYS A 59 -8.33 -0.78 3.26
CA LYS A 59 -7.13 -1.24 2.57
C LYS A 59 -6.78 -0.34 1.39
N LYS A 60 -7.78 0.13 0.62
CA LYS A 60 -7.57 1.10 -0.47
C LYS A 60 -6.95 2.40 0.07
N PHE A 61 -7.55 2.99 1.10
CA PHE A 61 -7.02 4.20 1.75
C PHE A 61 -5.58 4.00 2.23
N ARG A 62 -5.31 2.88 2.91
CA ARG A 62 -3.98 2.56 3.43
C ARG A 62 -2.92 2.51 2.33
N LEU A 63 -3.21 1.80 1.24
CA LEU A 63 -2.30 1.63 0.12
C LEU A 63 -2.13 2.93 -0.68
N GLU A 64 -3.21 3.68 -0.87
CA GLU A 64 -3.20 4.98 -1.54
C GLU A 64 -2.30 5.99 -0.81
N LYS A 65 -2.38 6.04 0.53
CA LYS A 65 -1.52 6.89 1.36
C LYS A 65 -0.13 6.30 1.64
N GLY A 66 0.14 5.07 1.21
CA GLY A 66 1.45 4.44 1.35
C GLY A 66 1.78 3.92 2.74
N TYR A 67 0.79 3.72 3.61
CA TYR A 67 1.02 3.23 4.97
C TYR A 67 1.19 1.71 5.03
N THR A 68 2.08 1.26 5.90
CA THR A 68 2.06 -0.12 6.41
C THR A 68 0.85 -0.33 7.33
N GLN A 69 0.46 -1.59 7.53
CA GLN A 69 -0.63 -1.88 8.49
C GLN A 69 -0.28 -1.39 9.90
N ARG A 70 0.98 -1.51 10.31
CA ARG A 70 1.43 -1.04 11.62
C ARG A 70 1.33 0.49 11.76
N GLU A 71 1.72 1.23 10.73
CA GLU A 71 1.62 2.71 10.73
C GLU A 71 0.16 3.17 10.80
N LEU A 72 -0.72 2.62 9.94
CA LEU A 72 -2.13 3.00 9.98
C LEU A 72 -2.80 2.57 11.29
N ALA A 73 -2.49 1.38 11.82
CA ALA A 73 -3.02 0.93 13.11
C ALA A 73 -2.60 1.88 14.24
N SER A 74 -1.33 2.32 14.24
CA SER A 74 -0.81 3.29 15.20
C SER A 74 -1.54 4.64 15.09
N LEU A 75 -1.80 5.13 13.87
CA LEU A 75 -2.56 6.39 13.66
C LEU A 75 -4.01 6.28 14.14
N LEU A 76 -4.60 5.08 14.04
CA LEU A 76 -5.98 4.82 14.47
C LEU A 76 -6.09 4.45 15.96
N GLY A 77 -4.98 4.28 16.67
CA GLY A 77 -4.97 3.86 18.07
C GLY A 77 -5.46 2.41 18.28
N ILE A 78 -5.23 1.52 17.30
CA ILE A 78 -5.64 0.11 17.37
C ILE A 78 -4.45 -0.83 17.17
N HIS A 79 -4.65 -2.12 17.48
CA HIS A 79 -3.65 -3.14 17.20
C HIS A 79 -3.59 -3.49 15.70
N GLN A 80 -2.42 -3.88 15.20
CA GLN A 80 -2.21 -4.23 13.79
C GLN A 80 -3.04 -5.46 13.36
N SER A 81 -3.29 -6.41 14.27
CA SER A 81 -4.20 -7.53 13.99
C SER A 81 -5.65 -7.06 13.81
N THR A 82 -6.11 -6.09 14.59
CA THR A 82 -7.44 -5.49 14.44
C THR A 82 -7.60 -4.85 13.07
N LEU A 83 -6.57 -4.13 12.60
CA LEU A 83 -6.58 -3.57 11.24
C LEU A 83 -6.62 -4.68 10.19
N THR A 84 -5.88 -5.77 10.38
CA THR A 84 -5.91 -6.93 9.46
C THR A 84 -7.30 -7.56 9.39
N ASP A 85 -7.99 -7.70 10.52
CA ASP A 85 -9.35 -8.22 10.57
C ASP A 85 -10.36 -7.29 9.86
N TYR A 86 -10.17 -5.98 9.96
CA TYR A 86 -10.94 -5.03 9.15
C TYR A 86 -10.62 -5.12 7.66
N GLU A 87 -9.34 -5.23 7.27
CA GLU A 87 -8.92 -5.31 5.86
C GLU A 87 -9.32 -6.62 5.16
N SER A 88 -9.45 -7.69 5.93
CA SER A 88 -9.94 -8.99 5.44
C SER A 88 -11.47 -9.10 5.43
N GLY A 89 -12.17 -8.16 6.07
CA GLY A 89 -13.63 -8.21 6.23
C GLY A 89 -14.11 -9.18 7.30
N LYS A 90 -13.21 -9.76 8.10
CA LYS A 90 -13.54 -10.65 9.22
C LYS A 90 -14.36 -9.95 10.30
N ILE A 91 -14.09 -8.66 10.53
CA ILE A 91 -14.84 -7.82 11.48
C ILE A 91 -15.44 -6.64 10.73
N LYS A 92 -16.69 -6.31 11.05
CA LYS A 92 -17.38 -5.13 10.48
C LYS A 92 -16.79 -3.85 11.07
N THR A 93 -16.42 -2.92 10.20
CA THR A 93 -15.94 -1.60 10.61
C THR A 93 -17.00 -0.85 11.42
N ASN A 94 -16.61 -0.26 12.55
CA ASN A 94 -17.49 0.57 13.36
C ASN A 94 -17.39 2.06 12.96
N LYS A 95 -18.36 2.88 13.39
CA LYS A 95 -18.38 4.32 13.06
C LYS A 95 -17.15 5.07 13.59
N ASN A 96 -16.63 4.69 14.76
CA ASN A 96 -15.48 5.35 15.37
C ASN A 96 -14.22 5.25 14.49
N ILE A 97 -13.93 4.07 13.94
CA ILE A 97 -12.78 3.89 13.04
C ILE A 97 -12.95 4.68 11.75
N LEU A 98 -14.16 4.75 11.21
CA LEU A 98 -14.44 5.58 10.03
C LEU A 98 -14.21 7.06 10.31
N ASN A 99 -14.64 7.55 11.48
CA ASN A 99 -14.38 8.94 11.88
C ASN A 99 -12.87 9.20 12.06
N ASN A 100 -12.14 8.27 12.67
CA ASN A 100 -10.69 8.41 12.83
C ASN A 100 -9.98 8.44 11.47
N LEU A 101 -10.41 7.62 10.51
CA LEU A 101 -9.89 7.67 9.14
C LEU A 101 -10.17 9.01 8.45
N CYS A 102 -11.36 9.59 8.65
CA CYS A 102 -11.69 10.93 8.14
C CYS A 102 -10.81 12.03 8.75
N ASN A 103 -10.40 11.90 10.00
CA ASN A 103 -9.52 12.88 10.65
C ASN A 103 -8.05 12.78 10.21
N ILE A 104 -7.66 11.67 9.57
CA ILE A 104 -6.31 11.45 9.01
C ILE A 104 -6.21 11.97 7.56
N LEU A 105 -7.35 12.20 6.90
CA LEU A 105 -7.44 12.61 5.48
C LEU A 105 -6.91 14.02 5.23
#